data_AF-A0A6B3I234-F1
#
_entry.id   AF-A0A6B3I234-F1
#
_cell.length_a   1.000
_cell.length_b   1.000
_cell.length_c   1.000
_cell.angle_alpha   90.00
_cell.angle_beta   90.00
_cell.angle_gamma   90.00
#
_symmetry.space_group_name_H-M   'P 1'
#
loop_
_entity.id
_entity.type
_entity.pdbx_description
1 polymer ?
#
loop_
_entity_poly.entity_id
_entity_poly.type
_entity_poly.pdbx_seq_one_letter_code
_entity_poly.pdbx_strand_id
1 'polypeptide(L)'
;GASRALPEGGERPLGRTVAGTEVVAWRAADGTLVAGPGACPHLGAPLRESPVRCGTLICRWHGLPLDGAPSAGWRPYPAYDDGVLLWVRLDEAGGETPLERPVVPARPDPRTAVDAVYTAVGRCEPEDVVANRLDPWHGAWLHPYSFVDLRVLDAPDPSAEAPEDGFTVEVSFKVAGRAVVPVQAVFTAPEPRTVVMHITGGEGTGSVVETHATPLSPDPAGRPRTAVVEAVVAASDRPGFAAARLAAPLLRPL
;
A
#
# COMPACT_ATOMS: atom_id res chain seq x y z
N GLY A 1 0.38 4.61 -1.36
CA GLY A 1 -0.32 4.48 -2.67
C GLY A 1 0.66 4.05 -3.73
N ALA A 2 0.26 3.66 -4.95
CA ALA A 2 1.20 3.06 -5.93
C ALA A 2 2.32 4.03 -6.39
N SER A 3 3.58 3.57 -6.42
CA SER A 3 4.73 4.33 -6.94
C SER A 3 4.52 4.77 -8.39
N ARG A 4 4.01 3.85 -9.21
CA ARG A 4 3.67 4.08 -10.62
C ARG A 4 2.62 5.18 -10.85
N ALA A 5 1.85 5.57 -9.84
CA ALA A 5 0.90 6.68 -9.95
C ALA A 5 1.61 8.05 -10.08
N LEU A 6 2.91 8.09 -9.85
CA LEU A 6 3.75 9.27 -9.93
C LEU A 6 5.05 8.94 -10.67
N PRO A 7 4.98 8.72 -12.00
CA PRO A 7 6.14 8.35 -12.80
C PRO A 7 7.17 9.49 -12.87
N GLU A 8 8.44 9.13 -13.08
CA GLU A 8 9.50 10.09 -13.39
C GLU A 8 9.14 10.93 -14.61
N GLY A 9 9.45 12.23 -14.56
CA GLY A 9 9.05 13.19 -15.61
C GLY A 9 7.54 13.48 -15.68
N GLY A 10 6.73 12.97 -14.73
CA GLY A 10 5.31 13.24 -14.66
C GLY A 10 5.00 14.72 -14.46
N GLU A 11 4.08 15.26 -15.27
CA GLU A 11 3.67 16.67 -15.21
C GLU A 11 2.51 16.96 -14.26
N ARG A 12 1.99 15.92 -13.58
CA ARG A 12 0.87 16.04 -12.66
C ARG A 12 1.27 15.54 -11.28
N PRO A 13 0.92 16.27 -10.21
CA PRO A 13 1.12 15.80 -8.87
C PRO A 13 0.07 14.76 -8.49
N LEU A 14 0.36 14.01 -7.44
CA LEU A 14 -0.56 13.12 -6.77
C LEU A 14 -1.10 13.80 -5.51
N GLY A 15 -2.40 14.06 -5.47
CA GLY A 15 -3.08 14.54 -4.26
C GLY A 15 -3.78 13.41 -3.51
N ARG A 16 -3.60 13.34 -2.19
CA ARG A 16 -4.29 12.39 -1.31
C ARG A 16 -4.64 13.05 0.03
N THR A 17 -5.59 12.47 0.75
CA THR A 17 -5.86 12.83 2.14
C THR A 17 -5.49 11.64 3.01
N VAL A 18 -4.74 11.86 4.08
CA VAL A 18 -4.30 10.83 5.03
C VAL A 18 -4.53 11.39 6.44
N ALA A 19 -5.29 10.66 7.26
CA ALA A 19 -5.63 11.05 8.63
C ALA A 19 -6.14 12.50 8.74
N GLY A 20 -7.02 12.94 7.81
CA GLY A 20 -7.51 14.32 7.79
C GLY A 20 -6.59 15.35 7.13
N THR A 21 -5.33 15.00 6.85
CA THR A 21 -4.32 15.90 6.28
C THR A 21 -4.29 15.77 4.76
N GLU A 22 -4.45 16.89 4.05
CA GLU A 22 -4.23 16.95 2.61
C GLU A 22 -2.73 16.90 2.31
N VAL A 23 -2.34 15.98 1.44
CA VAL A 23 -0.96 15.77 0.99
C VAL A 23 -0.90 15.90 -0.53
N VAL A 24 0.10 16.62 -1.01
CA VAL A 24 0.48 16.62 -2.43
C VAL A 24 1.87 16.02 -2.57
N ALA A 25 2.07 15.20 -3.61
CA ALA A 25 3.36 14.62 -3.96
C ALA A 25 3.67 14.79 -5.45
N TRP A 26 4.95 14.97 -5.79
CA TRP A 26 5.43 15.03 -7.17
C TRP A 26 6.89 14.57 -7.27
N ARG A 27 7.39 14.45 -8.51
CA ARG A 27 8.82 14.17 -8.77
C ARG A 27 9.57 15.46 -9.01
N ALA A 28 10.64 15.68 -8.26
CA ALA A 28 11.61 16.72 -8.54
C ALA A 28 12.36 16.44 -9.85
N ALA A 29 13.17 17.40 -10.30
CA ALA A 29 13.86 17.33 -11.59
C ALA A 29 14.85 16.15 -11.68
N ASP A 30 15.39 15.74 -10.53
CA ASP A 30 16.29 14.60 -10.36
C ASP A 30 15.54 13.26 -10.13
N GLY A 31 14.21 13.26 -10.17
CA GLY A 31 13.38 12.09 -9.90
C GLY A 31 13.05 11.86 -8.42
N THR A 32 13.60 12.67 -7.51
CA THR A 32 13.34 12.54 -6.07
C THR A 32 11.85 12.74 -5.78
N LEU A 33 11.29 11.88 -4.93
CA LEU A 33 9.92 12.04 -4.43
C LEU A 33 9.87 13.24 -3.48
N VAL A 34 9.00 14.20 -3.77
CA VAL A 34 8.68 15.30 -2.87
C VAL A 34 7.23 15.14 -2.42
N ALA A 35 6.96 15.31 -1.12
CA ALA A 35 5.62 15.42 -0.60
C ALA A 35 5.51 16.55 0.44
N GLY A 36 4.32 17.09 0.63
CA GLY A 36 4.05 18.14 1.63
C GLY A 36 2.57 18.49 1.74
N PRO A 37 2.23 19.58 2.46
CA PRO A 37 0.86 20.05 2.59
C PRO A 37 0.20 20.23 1.23
N GLY A 38 -1.05 19.76 1.10
CA GLY A 38 -1.83 19.84 -0.14
C GLY A 38 -2.38 21.22 -0.48
N ALA A 39 -2.35 22.15 0.48
CA ALA A 39 -2.80 23.53 0.31
C ALA A 39 -1.63 24.47 0.03
N CYS A 40 -1.81 25.38 -0.94
CA CYS A 40 -0.83 26.41 -1.24
C CYS A 40 -0.66 27.36 -0.05
N PRO A 41 0.59 27.67 0.38
CA PRO A 41 0.82 28.52 1.55
C PRO A 41 0.36 29.97 1.37
N HIS A 42 0.08 30.40 0.13
CA HIS A 42 -0.37 31.77 -0.13
C HIS A 42 -1.82 31.99 0.30
N LEU A 43 -2.78 31.31 -0.34
CA LEU A 43 -4.22 31.48 -0.10
C LEU A 43 -4.99 30.15 -0.10
N GLY A 44 -4.30 29.02 0.09
CA GLY A 44 -4.94 27.71 0.24
C GLY A 44 -5.39 27.04 -1.06
N ALA A 45 -4.84 27.41 -2.21
CA ALA A 45 -5.13 26.74 -3.49
C ALA A 45 -4.86 25.22 -3.40
N PRO A 46 -5.73 24.35 -3.94
CA PRO A 46 -5.51 22.91 -3.93
C PRO A 46 -4.35 22.55 -4.87
N LEU A 47 -3.18 22.23 -4.31
CA LEU A 47 -1.96 21.95 -5.08
C LEU A 47 -2.08 20.67 -5.91
N ARG A 48 -2.98 19.75 -5.55
CA ARG A 48 -3.30 18.56 -6.35
C ARG A 48 -3.81 18.86 -7.77
N GLU A 49 -4.28 20.09 -8.01
CA GLU A 49 -4.75 20.55 -9.33
C GLU A 49 -3.69 21.36 -10.08
N SER A 50 -2.50 21.53 -9.49
CA SER A 50 -1.43 22.33 -10.05
C SER A 50 -0.56 21.51 -11.00
N PRO A 51 -0.01 22.10 -12.08
CA PRO A 51 0.96 21.42 -12.92
C PRO A 51 2.33 21.29 -12.24
N VAL A 52 3.09 20.29 -12.65
CA VAL A 52 4.53 20.16 -12.40
C VAL A 52 5.28 20.57 -13.68
N ARG A 53 6.29 21.43 -13.54
CA ARG A 53 7.13 21.93 -14.64
C ARG A 53 8.59 21.82 -14.23
N CYS A 54 9.36 21.03 -14.99
CA CYS A 54 10.79 20.81 -14.72
C CYS A 54 11.07 20.41 -13.26
N GLY A 55 10.21 19.56 -12.66
CA GLY A 55 10.35 19.13 -11.28
C GLY A 55 9.82 20.10 -10.20
N THR A 56 9.26 21.24 -10.60
CA THR A 56 8.68 22.24 -9.69
C THR A 56 7.16 22.22 -9.77
N LEU A 57 6.48 22.17 -8.63
CA LEU A 57 5.03 22.28 -8.58
C LEU A 57 4.64 23.76 -8.65
N ILE A 58 3.84 24.15 -9.65
CA ILE A 58 3.47 25.55 -9.91
C ILE A 58 2.02 25.77 -9.52
N CYS A 59 1.78 26.48 -8.41
CA CYS A 59 0.42 26.74 -7.94
C CYS A 59 -0.47 27.33 -9.05
N ARG A 60 -1.57 26.65 -9.37
CA ARG A 60 -2.48 27.01 -10.48
C ARG A 60 -3.15 28.39 -10.38
N TRP A 61 -3.16 29.03 -9.21
CA TRP A 61 -3.80 30.34 -9.04
C TRP A 61 -2.87 31.50 -9.42
N HIS A 62 -1.75 31.64 -8.72
CA HIS A 62 -0.85 32.80 -8.87
C HIS A 62 0.56 32.42 -9.32
N GLY A 63 0.78 31.15 -9.68
CA GLY A 63 2.07 30.68 -10.19
C GLY A 63 3.17 30.52 -9.14
N LEU A 64 2.85 30.52 -7.84
CA LEU A 64 3.84 30.29 -6.79
C LEU A 64 4.57 28.96 -7.04
N PRO A 65 5.90 28.98 -7.25
CA PRO A 65 6.69 27.77 -7.46
C PRO A 65 7.03 27.12 -6.11
N LEU A 66 6.89 25.79 -6.06
CA LEU A 66 7.33 24.95 -4.96
C LEU A 66 8.31 23.90 -5.52
N ASP A 67 9.59 24.05 -5.20
CA ASP A 67 10.68 23.19 -5.63
C ASP A 67 10.94 22.00 -4.68
N GLY A 68 10.20 21.96 -3.56
CA GLY A 68 10.33 20.94 -2.53
C GLY A 68 11.13 21.38 -1.30
N ALA A 69 11.77 22.54 -1.35
CA ALA A 69 12.37 23.15 -0.16
C ALA A 69 11.31 23.87 0.71
N PRO A 70 11.54 24.02 2.01
CA PRO A 70 10.71 24.87 2.86
C PRO A 70 10.66 26.30 2.32
N SER A 71 9.45 26.83 2.09
CA SER A 71 9.26 28.19 1.58
C SER A 71 7.91 28.77 1.98
N ALA A 72 7.89 30.03 2.42
CA ALA A 72 6.69 30.80 2.73
C ALA A 72 5.66 30.07 3.64
N GLY A 73 6.11 29.22 4.57
CA GLY A 73 5.23 28.46 5.47
C GLY A 73 4.83 27.07 4.95
N TRP A 74 5.13 26.74 3.69
CA TRP A 74 5.09 25.36 3.19
C TRP A 74 6.36 24.63 3.60
N ARG A 75 6.22 23.42 4.15
CA ARG A 75 7.33 22.56 4.58
C ARG A 75 7.11 21.15 4.01
N PRO A 76 8.11 20.53 3.39
CA PRO A 76 7.99 19.17 2.89
C PRO A 76 7.83 18.18 4.05
N TYR A 77 7.09 17.10 3.79
CA TYR A 77 7.04 15.93 4.66
C TYR A 77 8.13 14.93 4.24
N PRO A 78 8.70 14.15 5.19
CA PRO A 78 9.50 12.99 4.83
C PRO A 78 8.68 12.04 3.96
N ALA A 79 9.23 11.67 2.81
CA ALA A 79 8.56 10.83 1.83
C ALA A 79 9.54 9.79 1.29
N TYR A 80 9.02 8.59 1.03
CA TYR A 80 9.81 7.47 0.54
C TYR A 80 9.08 6.77 -0.60
N ASP A 81 9.84 6.41 -1.61
CA ASP A 81 9.39 5.56 -2.71
C ASP A 81 10.17 4.26 -2.62
N ASP A 82 9.47 3.15 -2.38
CA ASP A 82 10.07 1.82 -2.29
C ASP A 82 10.06 1.05 -3.63
N GLY A 83 9.60 1.71 -4.70
CA GLY A 83 9.43 1.14 -6.05
C GLY A 83 8.05 0.52 -6.30
N VAL A 84 7.29 0.19 -5.26
CA VAL A 84 5.91 -0.33 -5.35
C VAL A 84 4.92 0.67 -4.74
N LEU A 85 5.26 1.23 -3.57
CA LEU A 85 4.45 2.15 -2.79
C LEU A 85 5.19 3.48 -2.54
N LEU A 86 4.41 4.56 -2.56
CA LEU A 86 4.76 5.88 -2.04
C LEU A 86 4.28 5.99 -0.59
N TRP A 87 5.21 6.41 0.26
CA TRP A 87 5.07 6.61 1.69
C TRP A 87 5.26 8.07 2.03
N VAL A 88 4.50 8.56 3.01
CA VAL A 88 4.66 9.89 3.60
C VAL A 88 4.55 9.75 5.11
N ARG A 89 5.43 10.44 5.85
CA ARG A 89 5.40 10.46 7.30
C ARG A 89 4.64 11.68 7.80
N LEU A 90 3.62 11.44 8.62
CA LEU A 90 2.81 12.47 9.27
C LEU A 90 2.91 12.26 10.78
N ASP A 91 3.83 12.97 11.42
CA ASP A 91 4.21 12.72 12.84
C ASP A 91 3.05 12.98 13.83
N GLU A 92 2.08 13.81 13.44
CA GLU A 92 0.86 14.08 14.22
C GLU A 92 -0.24 13.02 14.02
N ALA A 93 -0.08 12.08 13.08
CA ALA A 93 -1.05 11.04 12.79
C ALA A 93 -0.74 9.77 13.58
N GLY A 94 -1.74 9.23 14.27
CA GLY A 94 -1.69 7.88 14.87
C GLY A 94 -1.04 7.76 16.24
N GLY A 95 -0.25 8.74 16.68
CA GLY A 95 0.31 8.81 18.04
C GLY A 95 1.49 7.86 18.30
N GLU A 96 1.96 7.14 17.28
CA GLU A 96 3.17 6.31 17.38
C GLU A 96 4.45 7.16 17.34
N THR A 97 5.56 6.60 17.83
CA THR A 97 6.87 7.24 17.67
C THR A 97 7.28 7.21 16.18
N PRO A 98 7.56 8.36 15.55
CA PRO A 98 7.92 8.39 14.14
C PRO A 98 9.19 7.59 13.84
N LEU A 99 9.13 6.73 12.83
CA LEU A 99 10.30 6.03 12.31
C LEU A 99 11.03 6.90 11.28
N GLU A 100 12.33 6.67 11.14
CA GLU A 100 13.12 7.32 10.08
C GLU A 100 12.65 6.86 8.70
N ARG A 101 12.37 5.56 8.54
CA ARG A 101 11.97 4.91 7.28
C ARG A 101 10.72 4.05 7.49
N PRO A 102 9.90 3.83 6.44
CA PRO A 102 8.78 2.89 6.50
C PRO A 102 9.26 1.45 6.71
N VAL A 103 8.46 0.64 7.40
CA VAL A 103 8.71 -0.79 7.57
C VAL A 103 8.24 -1.53 6.31
N VAL A 104 9.14 -1.66 5.34
CA VAL A 104 8.87 -2.38 4.09
C VAL A 104 9.19 -3.87 4.29
N PRO A 105 8.22 -4.79 4.09
CA PRO A 105 8.46 -6.21 4.25
C PRO A 105 9.39 -6.77 3.17
N ALA A 106 10.00 -7.93 3.45
CA ALA A 106 10.78 -8.64 2.45
C ALA A 106 9.91 -9.05 1.26
N ARG A 107 10.30 -8.62 0.06
CA ARG A 107 9.64 -8.90 -1.22
C ARG A 107 10.57 -9.74 -2.12
N PRO A 108 10.04 -10.50 -3.09
CA PRO A 108 10.87 -11.15 -4.10
C PRO A 108 11.60 -10.11 -4.97
N ASP A 109 12.69 -10.52 -5.66
CA ASP A 109 13.48 -9.63 -6.51
C ASP A 109 12.58 -8.96 -7.57
N PRO A 110 12.46 -7.61 -7.59
CA PRO A 110 11.60 -6.88 -8.51
C PRO A 110 11.87 -7.19 -9.99
N ARG A 111 13.09 -7.61 -10.35
CA ARG A 111 13.43 -7.99 -11.73
C ARG A 111 12.72 -9.27 -12.16
N THR A 112 12.36 -10.12 -11.19
CA THR A 112 11.72 -11.42 -11.39
C THR A 112 10.27 -11.46 -10.96
N ALA A 113 9.77 -10.41 -10.32
CA ALA A 113 8.42 -10.33 -9.80
C ALA A 113 7.48 -9.53 -10.71
N VAL A 114 6.18 -9.61 -10.41
CA VAL A 114 5.15 -8.71 -10.95
C VAL A 114 4.44 -8.06 -9.79
N ASP A 115 4.45 -6.72 -9.74
CA ASP A 115 3.74 -5.98 -8.71
C ASP A 115 2.40 -5.39 -9.21
N ALA A 116 1.40 -5.38 -8.34
CA ALA A 116 0.11 -4.74 -8.53
C ALA A 116 -0.29 -4.02 -7.24
N VAL A 117 -0.76 -2.79 -7.36
CA VAL A 117 -1.28 -2.03 -6.21
C VAL A 117 -2.73 -1.68 -6.45
N TYR A 118 -3.58 -2.11 -5.54
CA TYR A 118 -4.99 -1.79 -5.49
C TYR A 118 -5.28 -0.85 -4.32
N THR A 119 -6.32 -0.03 -4.45
CA THR A 119 -6.79 0.81 -3.35
C THR A 119 -8.30 0.87 -3.36
N ALA A 120 -8.91 0.48 -2.24
CA ALA A 120 -10.33 0.65 -1.97
C ALA A 120 -10.54 1.55 -0.75
N VAL A 121 -11.73 2.14 -0.63
CA VAL A 121 -12.11 2.90 0.56
C VAL A 121 -13.26 2.19 1.26
N GLY A 122 -13.01 1.71 2.47
CA GLY A 122 -14.01 1.16 3.37
C GLY A 122 -14.60 2.25 4.28
N ARG A 123 -15.83 2.00 4.76
CA ARG A 123 -16.44 2.76 5.86
C ARG A 123 -16.24 1.97 7.14
N CYS A 124 -15.04 2.07 7.68
CA CYS A 124 -14.56 1.32 8.83
C CYS A 124 -13.33 2.02 9.41
N GLU A 125 -12.99 1.69 10.64
CA GLU A 125 -11.72 2.09 11.25
C GLU A 125 -10.56 1.25 10.69
N PRO A 126 -9.31 1.71 10.79
CA PRO A 126 -8.15 0.93 10.37
C PRO A 126 -8.04 -0.42 11.07
N GLU A 127 -8.40 -0.48 12.36
CA GLU A 127 -8.39 -1.71 13.16
C GLU A 127 -9.37 -2.76 12.64
N ASP A 128 -10.51 -2.36 12.07
CA ASP A 128 -11.47 -3.29 11.46
C ASP A 128 -10.87 -4.00 10.25
N VAL A 129 -10.03 -3.30 9.47
CA VAL A 129 -9.34 -3.86 8.29
C VAL A 129 -8.29 -4.86 8.74
N VAL A 130 -7.52 -4.53 9.78
CA VAL A 130 -6.50 -5.42 10.35
C VAL A 130 -7.15 -6.67 10.94
N ALA A 131 -8.20 -6.51 11.75
CA ALA A 131 -8.96 -7.60 12.32
C ALA A 131 -9.57 -8.50 11.24
N ASN A 132 -10.13 -7.92 10.18
CA ASN A 132 -10.64 -8.69 9.05
C ASN A 132 -9.53 -9.48 8.33
N ARG A 133 -8.37 -8.86 8.09
CA ARG A 133 -7.28 -9.49 7.34
C ARG A 133 -6.59 -10.60 8.13
N LEU A 134 -6.58 -10.48 9.46
CA LEU A 134 -6.04 -11.47 10.39
C LEU A 134 -7.07 -12.52 10.83
N ASP A 135 -8.35 -12.41 10.45
CA ASP A 135 -9.33 -13.47 10.64
C ASP A 135 -9.17 -14.52 9.53
N PRO A 136 -8.66 -15.73 9.82
CA PRO A 136 -8.56 -16.76 8.78
C PRO A 136 -9.94 -17.23 8.32
N TRP A 137 -10.98 -17.15 9.16
CA TRP A 137 -12.26 -17.80 8.92
C TRP A 137 -13.18 -17.07 7.94
N HIS A 138 -13.06 -15.74 7.78
CA HIS A 138 -13.88 -14.99 6.82
C HIS A 138 -13.77 -15.56 5.40
N GLY A 139 -12.60 -16.10 5.02
CA GLY A 139 -12.39 -16.68 3.69
C GLY A 139 -13.31 -17.86 3.40
N ALA A 140 -13.44 -18.79 4.35
CA ALA A 140 -14.29 -19.98 4.20
C ALA A 140 -15.79 -19.63 4.15
N TRP A 141 -16.20 -18.53 4.76
CA TRP A 141 -17.62 -18.14 4.87
C TRP A 141 -18.06 -17.12 3.80
N LEU A 142 -17.28 -16.07 3.54
CA LEU A 142 -17.60 -15.00 2.58
C LEU A 142 -17.08 -15.26 1.17
N HIS A 143 -16.08 -16.14 0.99
CA HIS A 143 -15.49 -16.42 -0.32
C HIS A 143 -15.59 -17.91 -0.70
N PRO A 144 -16.80 -18.52 -0.68
CA PRO A 144 -16.98 -19.97 -0.88
C PRO A 144 -16.61 -20.48 -2.29
N TYR A 145 -16.42 -19.57 -3.24
CA TYR A 145 -15.98 -19.90 -4.60
C TYR A 145 -14.45 -19.89 -4.77
N SER A 146 -13.73 -19.24 -3.86
CA SER A 146 -12.26 -19.07 -3.91
C SER A 146 -11.53 -19.98 -2.94
N PHE A 147 -12.11 -20.21 -1.76
CA PHE A 147 -11.53 -21.04 -0.70
C PHE A 147 -12.46 -22.21 -0.38
N VAL A 148 -11.94 -23.44 -0.50
CA VAL A 148 -12.73 -24.65 -0.26
C VAL A 148 -12.26 -25.49 0.92
N ASP A 149 -11.04 -25.26 1.38
CA ASP A 149 -10.50 -25.89 2.58
C ASP A 149 -9.48 -24.95 3.23
N LEU A 150 -9.59 -24.75 4.54
CA LEU A 150 -8.76 -23.86 5.32
C LEU A 150 -8.37 -24.58 6.60
N ARG A 151 -7.06 -24.67 6.83
CA ARG A 151 -6.50 -25.23 8.06
C ARG A 151 -5.52 -24.24 8.66
N VAL A 152 -5.74 -23.83 9.90
CA VAL A 152 -4.71 -23.14 10.69
C VAL A 152 -3.69 -24.18 11.12
N LEU A 153 -2.46 -24.04 10.62
CA LEU A 153 -1.35 -24.96 10.91
C LEU A 153 -0.64 -24.58 12.21
N ASP A 154 -0.51 -23.28 12.45
CA ASP A 154 0.19 -22.72 13.59
C ASP A 154 -0.36 -21.33 13.92
N ALA A 155 -0.37 -20.95 15.19
CA ALA A 155 -0.83 -19.65 15.67
C ALA A 155 -0.07 -19.23 16.93
N PRO A 156 0.14 -17.92 17.17
CA PRO A 156 0.86 -17.43 18.34
C PRO A 156 0.21 -17.93 19.63
N ASP A 157 1.01 -18.45 20.56
CA ASP A 157 0.55 -18.70 21.92
C ASP A 157 0.60 -17.38 22.71
N PRO A 158 -0.55 -16.78 23.08
CA PRO A 158 -0.58 -15.50 23.78
C PRO A 158 0.00 -15.60 25.21
N SER A 159 0.24 -16.81 25.71
CA SER A 159 0.86 -17.07 27.02
C SER A 159 2.38 -17.27 26.96
N ALA A 160 2.98 -17.31 25.77
CA ALA A 160 4.43 -17.42 25.60
C ALA A 160 5.16 -16.13 26.04
N GLU A 161 6.37 -16.27 26.58
CA GLU A 161 7.21 -15.13 27.00
C GLU A 161 7.65 -14.24 25.81
N ALA A 162 7.71 -14.83 24.61
CA ALA A 162 7.95 -14.13 23.35
C ALA A 162 7.10 -14.81 22.25
N PRO A 163 5.82 -14.43 22.12
CA PRO A 163 4.95 -15.01 21.11
C PRO A 163 5.51 -14.76 19.71
N GLU A 164 5.48 -15.78 18.84
CA GLU A 164 5.79 -15.58 17.44
C GLU A 164 4.77 -14.61 16.83
N ASP A 165 5.24 -13.64 16.05
CA ASP A 165 4.39 -12.53 15.56
C ASP A 165 3.72 -12.89 14.22
N GLY A 166 3.10 -14.07 14.16
CA GLY A 166 2.38 -14.52 12.98
C GLY A 166 1.66 -15.87 13.13
N PHE A 167 0.71 -16.13 12.24
CA PHE A 167 0.01 -17.41 12.16
C PHE A 167 0.11 -18.00 10.75
N THR A 168 0.14 -19.33 10.68
CA THR A 168 0.28 -20.08 9.43
C THR A 168 -1.03 -20.73 9.06
N VAL A 169 -1.46 -20.53 7.81
CA VAL A 169 -2.64 -21.19 7.24
C VAL A 169 -2.27 -21.97 6.00
N GLU A 170 -2.96 -23.09 5.82
CA GLU A 170 -3.03 -23.83 4.57
C GLU A 170 -4.39 -23.58 3.94
N VAL A 171 -4.39 -23.05 2.73
CA VAL A 171 -5.58 -22.66 1.99
C VAL A 171 -5.59 -23.38 0.66
N SER A 172 -6.71 -24.03 0.38
CA SER A 172 -6.94 -24.74 -0.86
C SER A 172 -7.65 -23.86 -1.89
N PHE A 173 -6.96 -23.54 -2.99
CA PHE A 173 -7.50 -22.76 -4.10
C PHE A 173 -8.00 -23.68 -5.22
N LYS A 174 -9.17 -23.38 -5.78
CA LYS A 174 -9.65 -24.03 -7.01
C LYS A 174 -8.90 -23.49 -8.23
N VAL A 175 -8.18 -24.35 -8.93
CA VAL A 175 -7.51 -24.02 -10.19
C VAL A 175 -8.24 -24.77 -11.30
N ALA A 176 -9.07 -24.07 -12.09
CA ALA A 176 -9.82 -24.57 -13.26
C ALA A 176 -10.48 -25.97 -13.12
N GLY A 177 -11.81 -26.01 -13.03
CA GLY A 177 -12.55 -27.28 -12.90
C GLY A 177 -12.59 -27.77 -11.46
N ARG A 178 -12.17 -29.02 -11.19
CA ARG A 178 -12.20 -29.66 -9.85
C ARG A 178 -10.82 -29.73 -9.17
N ALA A 179 -9.75 -29.26 -9.80
CA ALA A 179 -8.43 -29.33 -9.21
C ALA A 179 -8.29 -28.27 -8.10
N VAL A 180 -7.75 -28.72 -6.97
CA VAL A 180 -7.51 -27.89 -5.79
C VAL A 180 -6.02 -27.98 -5.48
N VAL A 181 -5.36 -26.84 -5.34
CA VAL A 181 -3.93 -26.78 -4.99
C VAL A 181 -3.80 -26.16 -3.61
N PRO A 182 -3.21 -26.86 -2.62
CA PRO A 182 -2.95 -26.28 -1.32
C PRO A 182 -1.82 -25.25 -1.44
N VAL A 183 -2.01 -24.14 -0.77
CA VAL A 183 -1.05 -23.06 -0.65
C VAL A 183 -0.88 -22.76 0.83
N GLN A 184 0.36 -22.71 1.29
CA GLN A 184 0.69 -22.33 2.65
C GLN A 184 1.07 -20.86 2.67
N ALA A 185 0.48 -20.11 3.60
CA ALA A 185 0.72 -18.70 3.78
C ALA A 185 0.93 -18.37 5.27
N VAL A 186 1.90 -17.49 5.53
CA VAL A 186 2.19 -16.95 6.85
C VAL A 186 1.71 -15.50 6.90
N PHE A 187 0.93 -15.17 7.93
CA PHE A 187 0.41 -13.84 8.17
C PHE A 187 1.16 -13.19 9.33
N THR A 188 1.63 -11.97 9.14
CA THR A 188 2.29 -11.15 10.17
C THR A 188 1.70 -9.74 10.21
N ALA A 189 1.88 -9.04 11.34
CA ALA A 189 1.46 -7.66 11.51
C ALA A 189 2.65 -6.79 11.96
N PRO A 190 3.57 -6.42 11.04
CA PRO A 190 4.81 -5.73 11.40
C PRO A 190 4.59 -4.31 11.96
N GLU A 191 3.42 -3.72 11.71
CA GLU A 191 3.01 -2.43 12.24
C GLU A 191 1.49 -2.45 12.55
N PRO A 192 0.96 -1.55 13.41
CA PRO A 192 -0.45 -1.55 13.83
C PRO A 192 -1.49 -1.42 12.70
N ARG A 193 -1.07 -1.02 11.50
CA ARG A 193 -1.94 -0.79 10.34
C ARG A 193 -1.51 -1.56 9.10
N THR A 194 -0.60 -2.52 9.26
CA THR A 194 -0.04 -3.31 8.15
C THR A 194 -0.20 -4.78 8.46
N VAL A 195 -0.78 -5.53 7.52
CA VAL A 195 -0.81 -6.99 7.54
C VAL A 195 -0.07 -7.49 6.31
N VAL A 196 0.82 -8.47 6.50
CA VAL A 196 1.59 -9.07 5.41
C VAL A 196 1.30 -10.55 5.35
N MET A 197 1.04 -11.04 4.15
CA MET A 197 0.84 -12.45 3.83
C MET A 197 1.96 -12.91 2.91
N HIS A 198 2.83 -13.80 3.41
CA HIS A 198 3.88 -14.45 2.62
C HIS A 198 3.40 -15.83 2.18
N ILE A 199 3.45 -16.12 0.88
CA ILE A 199 3.21 -17.47 0.38
C ILE A 199 4.50 -18.28 0.55
N THR A 200 4.48 -19.26 1.46
CA THR A 200 5.66 -20.04 1.84
C THR A 200 5.68 -21.44 1.22
N GLY A 201 4.53 -21.96 0.78
CA GLY A 201 4.44 -23.29 0.17
C GLY A 201 3.35 -23.40 -0.89
N GLY A 202 3.57 -24.24 -1.90
CA GLY A 202 2.62 -24.46 -2.99
C GLY A 202 2.80 -23.52 -4.17
N GLU A 203 1.70 -23.22 -4.87
CA GLU A 203 1.74 -22.32 -6.03
C GLU A 203 1.96 -20.87 -5.60
N GLY A 204 2.93 -20.19 -6.23
CA GLY A 204 3.23 -18.78 -5.94
C GLY A 204 4.15 -18.56 -4.75
N THR A 205 4.84 -19.60 -4.25
CA THR A 205 5.86 -19.48 -3.21
C THR A 205 6.83 -18.33 -3.49
N GLY A 206 7.10 -17.53 -2.45
CA GLY A 206 7.91 -16.31 -2.53
C GLY A 206 7.10 -15.05 -2.85
N SER A 207 5.82 -15.18 -3.20
CA SER A 207 4.93 -14.02 -3.36
C SER A 207 4.55 -13.40 -2.02
N VAL A 208 4.28 -12.09 -2.07
CA VAL A 208 3.86 -11.27 -0.93
C VAL A 208 2.59 -10.53 -1.26
N VAL A 209 1.68 -10.45 -0.28
CA VAL A 209 0.55 -9.53 -0.28
C VAL A 209 0.61 -8.68 0.98
N GLU A 210 0.65 -7.37 0.80
CA GLU A 210 0.66 -6.36 1.85
C GLU A 210 -0.68 -5.65 1.86
N THR A 211 -1.28 -5.51 3.03
CA THR A 211 -2.50 -4.73 3.25
C THR A 211 -2.17 -3.60 4.22
N HIS A 212 -2.31 -2.35 3.77
CA HIS A 212 -2.11 -1.16 4.59
C HIS A 212 -3.43 -0.42 4.82
N ALA A 213 -3.83 -0.31 6.08
CA ALA A 213 -5.03 0.39 6.51
C ALA A 213 -4.72 1.88 6.79
N THR A 214 -4.91 2.72 5.77
CA THR A 214 -4.59 4.15 5.86
C THR A 214 -5.85 4.94 6.28
N PRO A 215 -5.88 5.58 7.46
CA PRO A 215 -7.03 6.37 7.89
C PRO A 215 -7.26 7.56 6.94
N LEU A 216 -8.52 7.89 6.69
CA LEU A 216 -8.95 9.07 5.93
C LEU A 216 -9.75 10.01 6.81
N SER A 217 -10.11 11.19 6.29
CA SER A 217 -11.13 12.02 6.94
C SER A 217 -12.45 11.26 7.06
N PRO A 218 -13.19 11.42 8.17
CA PRO A 218 -14.55 10.92 8.29
C PRO A 218 -15.44 11.42 7.15
N ASP A 219 -16.52 10.68 6.89
CA ASP A 219 -17.55 11.15 5.97
C ASP A 219 -18.33 12.36 6.55
N PRO A 220 -19.21 13.02 5.77
CA PRO A 220 -19.99 14.16 6.27
C PRO A 220 -20.93 13.84 7.44
N ALA A 221 -21.22 12.56 7.69
CA ALA A 221 -22.00 12.10 8.83
C ALA A 221 -21.10 11.64 10.01
N GLY A 222 -19.79 11.93 9.94
CA GLY A 222 -18.82 11.64 10.99
C GLY A 222 -18.40 10.17 11.06
N ARG A 223 -18.73 9.34 10.06
CA ARG A 223 -18.37 7.91 10.09
C ARG A 223 -16.92 7.73 9.63
N PRO A 224 -16.20 6.77 10.22
CA PRO A 224 -14.81 6.52 9.84
C PRO A 224 -14.69 6.00 8.42
N ARG A 225 -13.54 6.31 7.83
CA ARG A 225 -13.19 5.90 6.48
C ARG A 225 -11.73 5.49 6.46
N THR A 226 -11.45 4.37 5.80
CA THR A 226 -10.10 3.82 5.67
C THR A 226 -9.82 3.49 4.22
N ALA A 227 -8.70 3.98 3.70
CA ALA A 227 -8.15 3.49 2.45
C ALA A 227 -7.41 2.18 2.72
N VAL A 228 -7.91 1.09 2.16
CA VAL A 228 -7.24 -0.21 2.13
C VAL A 228 -6.35 -0.23 0.89
N VAL A 229 -5.04 -0.12 1.09
CA VAL A 229 -4.05 -0.20 0.02
C VAL A 229 -3.46 -1.59 0.03
N GLU A 230 -3.68 -2.35 -1.05
CA GLU A 230 -3.14 -3.70 -1.19
C GLU A 230 -2.02 -3.71 -2.22
N ALA A 231 -0.82 -4.12 -1.81
CA ALA A 231 0.29 -4.35 -2.72
C ALA A 231 0.53 -5.86 -2.85
N VAL A 232 0.41 -6.38 -4.06
CA VAL A 232 0.73 -7.75 -4.39
C VAL A 232 2.05 -7.74 -5.14
N VAL A 233 3.03 -8.50 -4.67
CA VAL A 233 4.30 -8.73 -5.36
C VAL A 233 4.40 -10.23 -5.62
N ALA A 234 4.00 -10.64 -6.82
CA ALA A 234 3.91 -12.03 -7.21
C ALA A 234 5.25 -12.55 -7.74
N ALA A 235 5.61 -13.76 -7.34
CA ALA A 235 6.72 -14.55 -7.85
C ALA A 235 6.25 -15.96 -8.18
N SER A 236 6.84 -16.56 -9.22
CA SER A 236 6.58 -17.96 -9.60
C SER A 236 7.71 -18.50 -10.45
N ASP A 237 8.12 -19.74 -10.18
CA ASP A 237 9.11 -20.47 -10.97
C ASP A 237 8.51 -21.13 -12.22
N ARG A 238 7.19 -20.98 -12.46
CA ARG A 238 6.55 -21.59 -13.63
C ARG A 238 7.07 -20.97 -14.94
N PRO A 239 7.29 -21.78 -15.99
CA PRO A 239 7.75 -21.28 -17.28
C PRO A 239 6.86 -20.18 -17.87
N GLY A 240 5.54 -20.28 -17.67
CA GLY A 240 4.56 -19.30 -18.15
C GLY A 240 4.60 -17.96 -17.42
N PHE A 241 5.20 -17.89 -16.21
CA PHE A 241 5.30 -16.65 -15.45
C PHE A 241 6.24 -15.64 -16.11
N ALA A 242 7.25 -16.12 -16.86
CA ALA A 242 8.08 -15.25 -17.68
C ALA A 242 7.25 -14.46 -18.72
N ALA A 243 6.24 -15.09 -19.33
CA ALA A 243 5.33 -14.41 -20.25
C ALA A 243 4.42 -13.39 -19.52
N ALA A 244 3.92 -13.74 -18.32
CA ALA A 244 3.15 -12.82 -17.49
C ALA A 244 3.97 -11.57 -17.10
N ARG A 245 5.24 -11.74 -16.74
CA ARG A 245 6.18 -10.63 -16.47
C ARG A 245 6.38 -9.73 -17.68
N LEU A 246 6.58 -10.32 -18.86
CA LEU A 246 6.73 -9.58 -20.11
C LEU A 246 5.44 -8.81 -20.48
N ALA A 247 4.27 -9.36 -20.17
CA ALA A 247 2.98 -8.75 -20.42
C ALA A 247 2.51 -7.80 -19.29
N ALA A 248 3.20 -7.77 -18.15
CA ALA A 248 2.83 -6.95 -17.00
C ALA A 248 2.67 -5.45 -17.31
N PRO A 249 3.40 -4.85 -18.28
CA PRO A 249 3.13 -3.50 -18.77
C PRO A 249 1.79 -3.28 -19.47
N LEU A 250 1.25 -4.33 -20.11
CA LEU A 250 0.03 -4.28 -20.92
C LEU A 250 -1.24 -4.60 -20.12
N LEU A 251 -1.11 -5.32 -19.01
CA LEU A 251 -2.22 -5.64 -18.09
C LEU A 251 -2.53 -4.50 -17.10
N ARG A 252 -1.92 -3.33 -17.29
CA ARG A 252 -2.04 -2.19 -16.40
C ARG A 252 -3.32 -1.42 -16.72
N PRO A 253 -4.17 -1.11 -15.73
CA PRO A 253 -5.24 -0.14 -15.93
C PRO A 253 -4.63 1.18 -16.42
N LEU A 254 -5.19 1.74 -17.50
CA LEU A 254 -4.86 3.07 -18.02
C LEU A 254 -5.30 4.17 -17.06
#